data_AF-Q7YTI7-F1
#
_entry.id   AF-Q7YTI7-F1
#
_cell.length_a   1.000
_cell.length_b   1.000
_cell.length_c   1.000
_cell.angle_alpha   90.00
_cell.angle_beta   90.00
_cell.angle_gamma   90.00
#
_symmetry.space_group_name_H-M   'P 1'
#
loop_
_entity.id
_entity.type
_entity.pdbx_description
1 polymer ?
#
loop_
_entity_poly.entity_id
_entity_poly.type
_entity_poly.pdbx_seq_one_letter_code
_entity_poly.pdbx_strand_id
1 'polypeptide(L)'
;MSFFFQFSIVFLVFSGVFAQPTHEECREELKRAVDCAKIVSPSIYEFTDEKTFQENKKTVEQSRKCTGELQCDVTKSIVKMDSAKLEFVEKLSKINWCTGNNVYSKVKQQCAKSTKAAKQSCSSYSEFVTCIEENLAKQPSCTQEDVEKFKTFSNLIIEICNLKMDHIKAFSDFKKADFIQ
;
A
#
# COMPACT_ATOMS: atom_id res chain seq x y z
N MET A 1 -24.23 -49.82 -11.82
CA MET A 1 -23.91 -48.57 -12.55
C MET A 1 -24.72 -47.41 -11.98
N SER A 2 -24.49 -47.02 -10.72
CA SER A 2 -25.30 -45.95 -10.06
C SER A 2 -24.46 -44.90 -9.32
N PHE A 3 -23.13 -44.98 -9.39
CA PHE A 3 -22.24 -44.02 -8.73
C PHE A 3 -21.96 -42.76 -9.57
N PHE A 4 -22.31 -42.75 -10.86
CA PHE A 4 -22.01 -41.61 -11.74
C PHE A 4 -23.01 -40.45 -11.66
N PHE A 5 -24.24 -40.68 -11.16
CA PHE A 5 -25.28 -39.63 -11.15
C PHE A 5 -25.18 -38.64 -9.98
N GLN A 6 -24.54 -39.00 -8.85
CA GLN A 6 -24.43 -38.10 -7.70
C GLN A 6 -23.35 -37.01 -7.86
N PHE A 7 -22.31 -37.24 -8.67
CA PHE A 7 -21.26 -36.24 -8.87
C PHE A 7 -21.71 -35.08 -9.78
N SER A 8 -22.66 -35.29 -10.69
CA SER A 8 -23.12 -34.25 -11.62
C SER A 8 -23.89 -33.12 -10.93
N ILE A 9 -24.61 -33.43 -9.84
CA ILE A 9 -25.37 -32.40 -9.09
C ILE A 9 -24.43 -31.51 -8.28
N VAL A 10 -23.35 -32.07 -7.72
CA VAL A 10 -22.36 -31.29 -6.95
C VAL A 10 -21.66 -30.27 -7.86
N PHE A 11 -21.33 -30.62 -9.10
CA PHE A 11 -20.66 -29.70 -10.03
C PHE A 11 -21.51 -28.48 -10.44
N LEU A 12 -22.84 -28.63 -10.55
CA LEU A 12 -23.74 -27.52 -10.92
C LEU A 12 -24.00 -26.54 -9.77
N VAL A 13 -23.87 -26.97 -8.51
CA VAL A 13 -24.04 -26.07 -7.35
C VAL A 13 -22.78 -25.23 -7.10
N PHE A 14 -21.60 -25.73 -7.48
CA PHE A 14 -20.34 -24.98 -7.34
C PHE A 14 -20.02 -24.03 -8.50
N SER A 15 -20.77 -24.09 -9.61
CA SER A 15 -20.69 -23.09 -10.68
C SER A 15 -21.48 -21.81 -10.37
N GLY A 16 -21.80 -21.55 -9.10
CA GLY A 16 -21.93 -20.19 -8.58
C GLY A 16 -20.59 -19.45 -8.70
N VAL A 17 -20.10 -19.36 -9.93
CA VAL A 17 -19.04 -18.47 -10.38
C VAL A 17 -19.46 -17.11 -9.87
N PHE A 18 -18.75 -16.59 -8.88
CA PHE A 18 -18.88 -15.20 -8.49
C PHE A 18 -18.74 -14.39 -9.77
N ALA A 19 -19.86 -13.87 -10.28
CA ALA A 19 -19.86 -13.07 -11.49
C ALA A 19 -18.84 -11.96 -11.26
N GLN A 20 -17.88 -11.82 -12.18
CA GLN A 20 -16.96 -10.70 -12.10
C GLN A 20 -17.77 -9.40 -12.11
N PRO A 21 -17.42 -8.43 -11.26
CA PRO A 21 -18.13 -7.16 -11.25
C PRO A 21 -18.07 -6.53 -12.64
N THR A 22 -19.19 -5.97 -13.06
CA THR A 22 -19.26 -5.15 -14.26
C THR A 22 -18.38 -3.92 -14.10
N HIS A 23 -18.00 -3.32 -15.22
CA HIS A 23 -17.16 -2.13 -15.21
C HIS A 23 -17.85 -0.93 -14.52
N GLU A 24 -19.18 -0.79 -14.64
CA GLU A 24 -19.95 0.24 -13.95
C GLU A 24 -20.01 -0.02 -12.42
N GLU A 25 -20.17 -1.27 -11.98
CA GLU A 25 -20.04 -1.63 -10.55
C GLU A 25 -18.65 -1.26 -10.01
N CYS A 26 -17.59 -1.44 -10.81
CA CYS A 26 -16.25 -1.02 -10.43
C CYS A 26 -16.06 0.50 -10.38
N ARG A 27 -16.74 1.25 -11.24
CA ARG A 27 -16.73 2.72 -11.20
C ARG A 27 -17.38 3.23 -9.91
N GLU A 28 -18.54 2.67 -9.55
CA GLU A 28 -19.23 3.02 -8.30
C GLU A 28 -18.45 2.57 -7.06
N GLU A 29 -17.80 1.39 -7.10
CA GLU A 29 -16.90 0.95 -6.03
C GLU A 29 -15.71 1.91 -5.84
N LEU A 30 -15.06 2.32 -6.93
CA LEU A 30 -13.93 3.26 -6.89
C LEU A 30 -14.37 4.62 -6.35
N LYS A 31 -15.52 5.13 -6.79
CA LYS A 31 -16.10 6.38 -6.30
C LYS A 31 -16.39 6.32 -4.80
N ARG A 32 -17.04 5.25 -4.34
CA ARG A 32 -17.28 4.99 -2.91
C ARG A 32 -15.97 4.97 -2.13
N ALA A 33 -14.95 4.25 -2.61
CA ALA A 33 -13.65 4.19 -1.95
C ALA A 33 -13.00 5.58 -1.83
N VAL A 34 -13.07 6.41 -2.87
CA VAL A 34 -12.58 7.79 -2.86
C VAL A 34 -13.35 8.66 -1.86
N ASP A 35 -14.67 8.52 -1.80
CA ASP A 35 -15.49 9.25 -0.83
C ASP A 35 -15.19 8.82 0.61
N CYS A 36 -15.03 7.51 0.85
CA CYS A 36 -14.65 6.96 2.14
C CYS A 36 -13.22 7.35 2.55
N ALA A 37 -12.31 7.58 1.60
CA ALA A 37 -10.95 8.04 1.89
C ALA A 37 -10.93 9.47 2.48
N LYS A 38 -11.97 10.28 2.27
CA LYS A 38 -12.08 11.63 2.86
C LYS A 38 -12.22 11.62 4.40
N ILE A 39 -12.60 10.48 4.98
CA ILE A 39 -12.66 10.27 6.44
C ILE A 39 -11.24 10.23 7.03
N VAL A 40 -10.26 9.75 6.25
CA VAL A 40 -8.89 9.55 6.72
C VAL A 40 -8.23 10.89 7.03
N SER A 41 -7.68 11.01 8.23
CA SER A 41 -6.91 12.19 8.64
C SER A 41 -5.75 12.42 7.66
N PRO A 42 -5.59 13.61 7.06
CA PRO A 42 -4.46 13.91 6.16
C PRO A 42 -3.09 13.65 6.80
N SER A 43 -3.01 13.83 8.13
CA SER A 43 -1.80 13.62 8.91
C SER A 43 -1.44 12.15 9.14
N ILE A 44 -2.27 11.17 8.73
CA ILE A 44 -1.93 9.74 8.90
C ILE A 44 -0.65 9.34 8.16
N TYR A 45 -0.32 10.05 7.07
CA TYR A 45 0.87 9.82 6.27
C TYR A 45 2.05 10.71 6.67
N GLU A 46 1.89 11.56 7.67
CA GLU A 46 2.96 12.36 8.24
C GLU A 46 3.78 11.52 9.24
N PHE A 47 5.09 11.74 9.26
CA PHE A 47 5.99 11.09 10.22
C PHE A 47 5.84 11.76 11.58
N THR A 48 4.88 11.26 12.34
CA THR A 48 4.55 11.71 13.70
C THR A 48 4.99 10.67 14.72
N ASP A 49 4.88 11.00 16.01
CA ASP A 49 5.11 10.04 17.08
C ASP A 49 4.02 8.94 17.09
N GLU A 50 4.34 7.82 17.74
CA GLU A 50 3.45 6.66 17.78
C GLU A 50 2.07 6.98 18.35
N LYS A 51 1.95 7.86 19.36
CA LYS A 51 0.65 8.20 19.94
C LYS A 51 -0.23 8.91 18.92
N THR A 52 0.31 9.95 18.26
CA THR A 52 -0.38 10.69 17.20
C THR A 52 -0.79 9.76 16.04
N PHE A 53 0.11 8.84 15.64
CA PHE A 53 -0.20 7.86 14.61
C PHE A 53 -1.38 6.94 15.02
N GLN A 54 -1.38 6.39 16.23
CA GLN A 54 -2.45 5.50 16.71
C GLN A 54 -3.80 6.22 16.84
N GLU A 55 -3.81 7.51 17.22
CA GLU A 55 -5.02 8.32 17.23
C GLU A 55 -5.60 8.49 15.82
N ASN A 56 -4.75 8.81 14.84
CA ASN A 56 -5.16 8.95 13.44
C ASN A 56 -5.56 7.60 12.81
N LYS A 57 -4.96 6.47 13.22
CA LYS A 57 -5.24 5.13 12.69
C LYS A 57 -6.71 4.74 12.80
N LYS A 58 -7.43 5.26 13.82
CA LYS A 58 -8.89 5.06 13.97
C LYS A 58 -9.69 5.55 12.75
N THR A 59 -9.25 6.62 12.10
CA THR A 59 -9.92 7.15 10.90
C THR A 59 -9.73 6.24 9.68
N VAL A 60 -8.61 5.50 9.61
CA VAL A 60 -8.39 4.47 8.58
C VAL A 60 -9.37 3.31 8.75
N GLU A 61 -9.60 2.86 9.98
CA GLU A 61 -10.56 1.78 10.25
C GLU A 61 -11.98 2.19 9.87
N GLN A 62 -12.37 3.43 10.15
CA GLN A 62 -13.65 4.00 9.72
C GLN A 62 -13.77 4.06 8.19
N SER A 63 -12.71 4.50 7.52
CA SER A 63 -12.65 4.51 6.05
C SER A 63 -12.78 3.10 5.46
N ARG A 64 -12.10 2.10 6.03
CA ARG A 64 -12.22 0.69 5.61
C ARG A 64 -13.64 0.15 5.79
N LYS A 65 -14.28 0.44 6.93
CA LYS A 65 -15.68 0.05 7.17
C LYS A 65 -16.65 0.73 6.19
N CYS A 66 -16.41 2.00 5.85
CA CYS A 66 -17.18 2.74 4.86
C CYS A 66 -17.07 2.13 3.46
N THR A 67 -15.85 1.75 3.05
CA THR A 67 -15.60 1.19 1.72
C THR A 67 -16.25 -0.19 1.55
N GLY A 68 -16.29 -1.00 2.61
CA GLY A 68 -16.89 -2.33 2.59
C GLY A 68 -16.02 -3.37 1.89
N GLU A 69 -16.66 -4.45 1.43
CA GLU A 69 -15.99 -5.49 0.65
C GLU A 69 -15.62 -4.99 -0.74
N LEU A 70 -14.42 -5.33 -1.20
CA LEU A 70 -13.89 -4.92 -2.50
C LEU A 70 -13.93 -6.08 -3.47
N GLN A 71 -14.47 -5.83 -4.66
CA GLN A 71 -14.55 -6.80 -5.74
C GLN A 71 -13.59 -6.43 -6.88
N CYS A 72 -13.37 -5.14 -7.13
CA CYS A 72 -12.64 -4.66 -8.29
C CYS A 72 -11.13 -4.54 -8.05
N ASP A 73 -10.34 -4.97 -9.03
CA ASP A 73 -8.87 -5.01 -8.93
C ASP A 73 -8.26 -3.62 -8.75
N VAL A 74 -8.83 -2.59 -9.39
CA VAL A 74 -8.37 -1.21 -9.23
C VAL A 74 -8.48 -0.74 -7.78
N THR A 75 -9.63 -0.95 -7.12
CA THR A 75 -9.83 -0.56 -5.73
C THR A 75 -9.01 -1.42 -4.77
N LYS A 76 -8.96 -2.74 -5.01
CA LYS A 76 -8.10 -3.67 -4.26
C LYS A 76 -6.64 -3.23 -4.30
N SER A 77 -6.14 -2.80 -5.48
CA SER A 77 -4.76 -2.33 -5.63
C SER A 77 -4.48 -1.06 -4.82
N ILE A 78 -5.42 -0.11 -4.80
CA ILE A 78 -5.32 1.12 -3.99
C ILE A 78 -5.23 0.76 -2.51
N VAL A 79 -6.17 -0.06 -2.01
CA VAL A 79 -6.23 -0.41 -0.59
C VAL A 79 -5.02 -1.23 -0.16
N LYS A 80 -4.49 -2.12 -1.01
CA LYS A 80 -3.22 -2.82 -0.74
C LYS A 80 -2.05 -1.85 -0.63
N MET A 81 -1.89 -0.95 -1.61
CA MET A 81 -0.81 0.04 -1.60
C MET A 81 -0.89 0.95 -0.35
N ASP A 82 -2.07 1.45 -0.02
CA ASP A 82 -2.25 2.33 1.15
C ASP A 82 -2.05 1.57 2.46
N SER A 83 -2.43 0.29 2.53
CA SER A 83 -2.14 -0.53 3.71
C SER A 83 -0.64 -0.72 3.95
N ALA A 84 0.15 -0.98 2.89
CA ALA A 84 1.59 -1.08 3.00
C ALA A 84 2.25 0.27 3.38
N LYS A 85 1.75 1.39 2.85
CA LYS A 85 2.22 2.73 3.26
C LYS A 85 1.91 3.01 4.73
N LEU A 86 0.71 2.68 5.19
CA LEU A 86 0.31 2.86 6.59
C LEU A 86 1.15 2.00 7.53
N GLU A 87 1.42 0.74 7.16
CA GLU A 87 2.34 -0.10 7.90
C GLU A 87 3.73 0.54 7.96
N PHE A 88 4.24 1.04 6.84
CA PHE A 88 5.55 1.70 6.80
C PHE A 88 5.60 2.95 7.71
N VAL A 89 4.56 3.79 7.68
CA VAL A 89 4.47 4.96 8.57
C VAL A 89 4.36 4.55 10.04
N GLU A 90 3.60 3.49 10.36
CA GLU A 90 3.53 2.93 11.72
C GLU A 90 4.89 2.45 12.23
N LYS A 91 5.70 1.84 11.37
CA LYS A 91 7.05 1.41 11.74
C LYS A 91 7.98 2.60 11.94
N LEU A 92 7.87 3.63 11.10
CA LEU A 92 8.62 4.89 11.26
C LEU A 92 8.24 5.63 12.54
N SER A 93 6.96 5.66 12.93
CA SER A 93 6.52 6.36 14.14
C SER A 93 7.14 5.80 15.43
N LYS A 94 7.54 4.52 15.42
CA LYS A 94 8.24 3.85 16.54
C LYS A 94 9.71 4.25 16.68
N ILE A 95 10.29 4.80 15.62
CA ILE A 95 11.64 5.39 15.60
C ILE A 95 11.56 6.88 15.19
N ASN A 96 10.49 7.55 15.60
CA ASN A 96 10.22 8.95 15.21
C ASN A 96 11.31 9.91 15.69
N TRP A 97 12.00 9.60 16.79
CA TRP A 97 13.10 10.43 17.25
C TRP A 97 14.28 10.46 16.25
N CYS A 98 14.50 9.35 15.51
CA CYS A 98 15.44 9.25 14.39
C CYS A 98 14.88 9.72 13.05
N THR A 99 13.61 9.44 12.76
CA THR A 99 13.04 9.62 11.41
C THR A 99 12.19 10.88 11.25
N GLY A 100 11.72 11.44 12.36
CA GLY A 100 10.92 12.66 12.44
C GLY A 100 11.71 13.93 12.14
N ASN A 101 11.12 15.10 12.39
CA ASN A 101 11.73 16.41 12.09
C ASN A 101 12.28 16.52 10.65
N ASN A 102 11.60 15.87 9.70
CA ASN A 102 11.98 15.73 8.29
C ASN A 102 13.29 14.98 8.01
N VAL A 103 13.89 14.29 8.99
CA VAL A 103 15.14 13.54 8.79
C VAL A 103 14.96 12.48 7.71
N TYR A 104 13.96 11.61 7.84
CA TYR A 104 13.70 10.58 6.83
C TYR A 104 13.37 11.17 5.46
N SER A 105 12.55 12.23 5.39
CA SER A 105 12.23 12.92 4.14
C SER A 105 13.47 13.45 3.41
N LYS A 106 14.41 14.07 4.15
CA LYS A 106 15.68 14.58 3.61
C LYS A 106 16.58 13.45 3.13
N VAL A 107 16.78 12.43 3.95
CA VAL A 107 17.60 11.24 3.61
C VAL A 107 17.04 10.55 2.37
N LYS A 108 15.73 10.30 2.32
CA LYS A 108 15.04 9.71 1.17
C LYS A 108 15.28 10.53 -0.10
N GLN A 109 15.17 11.85 -0.03
CA GLN A 109 15.39 12.73 -1.19
C GLN A 109 16.85 12.71 -1.65
N GLN A 110 17.80 12.73 -0.71
CA GLN A 110 19.23 12.62 -1.02
C GLN A 110 19.54 11.30 -1.72
N CYS A 111 19.04 10.19 -1.20
CA CYS A 111 19.24 8.87 -1.79
C CYS A 111 18.56 8.71 -3.15
N ALA A 112 17.36 9.28 -3.34
CA ALA A 112 16.69 9.23 -4.63
C ALA A 112 17.50 9.92 -5.74
N LYS A 113 18.25 10.98 -5.37
CA LYS A 113 19.16 11.67 -6.29
C LYS A 113 20.42 10.86 -6.57
N SER A 114 21.07 10.30 -5.54
CA SER A 114 22.33 9.56 -5.72
C SER A 114 22.15 8.24 -6.48
N THR A 115 21.09 7.49 -6.17
CA THR A 115 20.83 6.17 -6.79
C THR A 115 20.00 6.26 -8.07
N LYS A 116 19.46 7.44 -8.39
CA LYS A 116 18.53 7.66 -9.51
C LYS A 116 17.27 6.78 -9.42
N ALA A 117 16.83 6.41 -8.22
CA ALA A 117 15.66 5.57 -7.98
C ALA A 117 14.38 6.05 -8.68
N ALA A 118 14.22 7.35 -8.87
CA ALA A 118 13.07 7.92 -9.57
C ALA A 118 12.98 7.53 -11.07
N LYS A 119 14.11 7.14 -11.68
CA LYS A 119 14.20 6.79 -13.11
C LYS A 119 14.22 5.29 -13.36
N GLN A 120 14.26 4.48 -12.30
CA GLN A 120 14.49 3.05 -12.41
C GLN A 120 13.25 2.25 -11.98
N SER A 121 13.16 1.02 -12.46
CA SER A 121 12.19 0.04 -12.00
C SER A 121 12.41 -0.32 -10.52
N CYS A 122 11.39 -0.90 -9.88
CA CYS A 122 11.49 -1.32 -8.48
C CYS A 122 12.61 -2.34 -8.20
N SER A 123 13.10 -3.03 -9.23
CA SER A 123 14.24 -3.96 -9.12
C SER A 123 15.55 -3.31 -8.68
N SER A 124 15.75 -2.01 -8.90
CA SER A 124 16.97 -1.31 -8.47
C SER A 124 16.82 -0.63 -7.09
N TYR A 125 15.67 -0.79 -6.43
CA TYR A 125 15.43 -0.13 -5.16
C TYR A 125 16.30 -0.70 -4.03
N SER A 126 16.98 -1.83 -4.22
CA SER A 126 17.95 -2.33 -3.25
C SER A 126 19.03 -1.29 -2.93
N GLU A 127 19.64 -0.66 -3.94
CA GLU A 127 20.65 0.38 -3.73
C GLU A 127 20.06 1.62 -3.04
N PHE A 128 18.82 1.96 -3.38
CA PHE A 128 18.10 3.07 -2.76
C PHE A 128 17.82 2.82 -1.28
N VAL A 129 17.40 1.62 -0.92
CA VAL A 129 17.15 1.21 0.47
C VAL A 129 18.46 1.19 1.26
N THR A 130 19.51 0.57 0.73
CA THR A 130 20.85 0.58 1.36
C THR A 130 21.36 2.00 1.58
N CYS A 131 21.18 2.90 0.61
CA CYS A 131 21.53 4.31 0.78
C CYS A 131 20.78 4.95 1.96
N ILE A 132 19.49 4.67 2.12
CA ILE A 132 18.70 5.23 3.23
C ILE A 132 19.23 4.71 4.56
N GLU A 133 19.47 3.41 4.68
CA GLU A 133 20.00 2.76 5.88
C GLU A 133 21.35 3.39 6.30
N GLU A 134 22.27 3.53 5.35
CA GLU A 134 23.59 4.14 5.59
C GLU A 134 23.50 5.62 5.97
N ASN A 135 22.58 6.37 5.39
CA ASN A 135 22.42 7.80 5.69
C ASN A 135 21.67 8.04 6.99
N LEU A 136 20.74 7.16 7.39
CA LEU A 136 20.13 7.17 8.72
C LEU A 136 21.18 6.85 9.80
N ALA A 137 22.07 5.89 9.56
CA ALA A 137 23.17 5.57 10.48
C ALA A 137 24.15 6.72 10.72
N LYS A 138 24.19 7.71 9.82
CA LYS A 138 25.02 8.92 9.94
C LYS A 138 24.28 10.08 10.62
N GLN A 139 22.98 9.97 10.87
CA GLN A 139 22.22 11.03 11.51
C GLN A 139 22.54 11.08 13.02
N PRO A 140 22.88 12.26 13.57
CA PRO A 140 23.15 12.39 15.00
C PRO A 140 21.95 12.02 15.89
N SER A 141 20.74 12.12 15.34
CA SER A 141 19.49 11.75 15.99
C SER A 141 19.14 10.29 15.83
N CYS A 142 20.02 9.40 15.38
CA CYS A 142 19.72 7.97 15.24
C CYS A 142 20.72 7.14 16.06
N THR A 143 20.23 6.17 16.83
CA THR A 143 21.08 5.20 17.52
C THR A 143 21.30 4.00 16.61
N GLN A 144 22.26 3.16 16.96
CA GLN A 144 22.41 1.87 16.29
C GLN A 144 21.13 1.01 16.39
N GLU A 145 20.45 1.01 17.54
CA GLU A 145 19.20 0.26 17.73
C GLU A 145 18.11 0.71 16.75
N ASP A 146 17.98 2.02 16.54
CA ASP A 146 17.02 2.60 15.60
C ASP A 146 17.29 2.21 14.15
N VAL A 147 18.55 2.24 13.75
CA VAL A 147 18.99 1.82 12.41
C VAL A 147 18.71 0.34 12.20
N GLU A 148 18.98 -0.50 13.19
CA GLU A 148 18.67 -1.93 13.11
C GLU A 148 17.15 -2.17 13.05
N LYS A 149 16.35 -1.42 13.82
CA LYS A 149 14.88 -1.45 13.68
C LYS A 149 14.45 -1.07 12.28
N PHE A 150 14.99 0.02 11.71
CA PHE A 150 14.68 0.44 10.34
C PHE A 150 14.95 -0.67 9.32
N LYS A 151 16.13 -1.32 9.40
CA LYS A 151 16.49 -2.44 8.51
C LYS A 151 15.48 -3.60 8.57
N THR A 152 14.83 -3.86 9.71
CA THR A 152 13.84 -4.94 9.82
C THR A 152 12.59 -4.72 8.95
N PHE A 153 12.31 -3.48 8.56
CA PHE A 153 11.13 -3.13 7.76
C PHE A 153 11.46 -2.32 6.50
N SER A 154 12.74 -2.09 6.18
CA SER A 154 13.17 -1.28 5.05
C SER A 154 12.72 -1.87 3.69
N ASN A 155 12.56 -3.19 3.61
CA ASN A 155 12.01 -3.90 2.46
C ASN A 155 10.57 -3.47 2.09
N LEU A 156 9.79 -2.89 3.02
CA LEU A 156 8.48 -2.31 2.71
C LEU A 156 8.59 -1.20 1.64
N ILE A 157 9.74 -0.54 1.52
CA ILE A 157 9.96 0.47 0.46
C ILE A 157 9.91 -0.17 -0.93
N ILE A 158 10.49 -1.37 -1.07
CA ILE A 158 10.49 -2.14 -2.33
C ILE A 158 9.08 -2.67 -2.59
N GLU A 159 8.42 -3.20 -1.56
CA GLU A 159 7.04 -3.67 -1.65
C GLU A 159 6.08 -2.55 -2.10
N ILE A 160 6.15 -1.38 -1.47
CA ILE A 160 5.36 -0.20 -1.86
C ILE A 160 5.62 0.19 -3.31
N CYS A 161 6.86 0.08 -3.79
CA CYS A 161 7.18 0.31 -5.19
C CYS A 161 6.46 -0.69 -6.10
N ASN A 162 6.54 -1.99 -5.80
CA ASN A 162 5.88 -3.04 -6.60
C ASN A 162 4.36 -2.86 -6.60
N LEU A 163 3.76 -2.62 -5.42
CA LEU A 163 2.31 -2.35 -5.29
C LEU A 163 1.90 -1.10 -6.07
N LYS A 164 2.75 -0.08 -6.13
CA LYS A 164 2.50 1.09 -6.98
C LYS A 164 2.50 0.73 -8.46
N MET A 165 3.41 -0.13 -8.92
CA MET A 165 3.44 -0.59 -10.31
C MET A 165 2.21 -1.42 -10.65
N ASP A 166 1.79 -2.32 -9.75
CA ASP A 166 0.57 -3.11 -9.89
C ASP A 166 -0.67 -2.21 -9.94
N HIS A 167 -0.73 -1.19 -9.08
CA HIS A 167 -1.79 -0.19 -9.10
C HIS A 167 -1.84 0.59 -10.43
N ILE A 168 -0.69 1.06 -10.94
CA ILE A 168 -0.62 1.75 -12.23
C ILE A 168 -1.15 0.85 -13.36
N LYS A 169 -0.82 -0.44 -13.34
CA LYS A 169 -1.32 -1.42 -14.30
C LYS A 169 -2.84 -1.61 -14.17
N ALA A 170 -3.34 -1.88 -12.96
CA ALA A 170 -4.77 -2.08 -12.70
C ALA A 170 -5.60 -0.85 -13.10
N PHE A 171 -5.09 0.36 -12.82
CA PHE A 171 -5.74 1.60 -13.20
C PHE A 171 -5.72 1.85 -14.72
N SER A 172 -4.62 1.49 -15.40
CA SER A 172 -4.52 1.54 -16.86
C SER A 172 -5.52 0.62 -17.53
N ASP A 173 -5.66 -0.61 -17.04
CA ASP A 173 -6.60 -1.59 -17.58
C ASP A 173 -8.06 -1.18 -17.30
N PHE A 174 -8.35 -0.63 -16.12
CA PHE A 174 -9.65 -0.04 -15.80
C PHE A 174 -10.03 1.09 -16.77
N LYS A 175 -9.09 2.01 -17.07
CA LYS A 175 -9.31 3.11 -18.02
C LYS A 175 -9.50 2.65 -19.45
N LYS A 176 -8.81 1.60 -19.90
CA LYS A 176 -9.01 1.07 -21.27
C LYS A 176 -10.44 0.58 -21.49
N ALA A 177 -11.07 0.03 -20.44
CA ALA A 177 -12.46 -0.39 -20.51
C ALA A 177 -13.44 0.80 -20.64
N ASP A 178 -13.11 2.00 -20.11
CA ASP A 178 -13.91 3.21 -20.32
C ASP A 178 -13.99 3.63 -21.81
N PHE A 179 -12.98 3.30 -22.63
CA PHE A 179 -12.93 3.71 -24.04
C PHE A 179 -13.67 2.76 -25.00
N ILE A 180 -14.13 1.61 -24.53
CA ILE A 180 -14.80 0.58 -25.36
C ILE A 180 -16.33 0.68 -25.27
N GLN A 181 -16.86 1.39 -24.26
CA GLN A 181 -18.29 1.64 -24.05
C GLN A 181 -18.74 2.93 -24.77
#